data_AF-A0A2V2DNT6-F1
#
_entry.id   AF-A0A2V2DNT6-F1
#
_cell.length_a   1.000
_cell.length_b   1.000
_cell.length_c   1.000
_cell.angle_alpha   90.00
_cell.angle_beta   90.00
_cell.angle_gamma   90.00
#
_symmetry.space_group_name_H-M   'P 1'
#
loop_
_entity.id
_entity.type
_entity.pdbx_description
1 polymer ?
#
loop_
_entity_poly.entity_id
_entity_poly.type
_entity_poly.pdbx_seq_one_letter_code
_entity_poly.pdbx_strand_id
1 'polypeptide(L)'
;MLSSLPEHMRQAHRYGDWDALSGAYFAEFSEARHVIKPFKIPEHWRRYRSFDYGLDALACHWIAIDEQGRCYVYREIKASGLIVQDAAKLILDCTLPKEKILVTFAPPDMWNRQKDTGKTMAEVFLINGVNIARADNNRVQGHMQIKELLADMPDGKPGLLFFHTCAEIISDIQAIQTDEKNPNDCAKEPHEITHTVDSIRYFSISRTIAAELQKSTEEWEEEEITEDYDEYMTGGEANAAYINY
;
A
#
# COMPACT_ATOMS: atom_id res chain seq x y z
N MET A 1 -44.88 5.01 -9.30
CA MET A 1 -44.10 3.79 -9.59
C MET A 1 -42.58 3.99 -9.54
N LEU A 2 -42.04 5.10 -8.98
CA LEU A 2 -40.59 5.27 -8.76
C LEU A 2 -40.19 5.28 -7.27
N SER A 3 -41.15 5.52 -6.37
CA SER A 3 -40.93 5.61 -4.91
C SER A 3 -40.80 4.25 -4.20
N SER A 4 -41.01 3.14 -4.91
CA SER A 4 -40.86 1.77 -4.40
C SER A 4 -39.50 1.14 -4.74
N LEU A 5 -38.61 1.89 -5.40
CA LEU A 5 -37.27 1.40 -5.77
C LEU A 5 -36.25 1.77 -4.67
N PRO A 6 -35.23 0.91 -4.44
CA PRO A 6 -34.06 1.22 -3.63
C PRO A 6 -33.42 2.56 -4.01
N GLU A 7 -32.81 3.28 -3.06
CA GLU A 7 -32.30 4.65 -3.26
C GLU A 7 -31.34 4.77 -4.45
N HIS A 8 -30.46 3.79 -4.65
CA HIS A 8 -29.51 3.75 -5.76
C HIS A 8 -30.19 3.73 -7.14
N MET A 9 -31.28 2.95 -7.30
CA MET A 9 -32.08 2.94 -8.52
C MET A 9 -32.85 4.25 -8.75
N ARG A 10 -33.28 4.92 -7.68
CA ARG A 10 -33.93 6.24 -7.78
C ARG A 10 -32.96 7.32 -8.23
N GLN A 11 -31.71 7.28 -7.75
CA GLN A 11 -30.68 8.23 -8.16
C GLN A 11 -30.26 8.03 -9.61
N ALA A 12 -30.06 6.79 -10.04
CA ALA A 12 -29.71 6.48 -11.43
C ALA A 12 -30.79 6.95 -12.43
N HIS A 13 -32.07 6.67 -12.15
CA HIS A 13 -33.18 7.13 -12.99
C HIS A 13 -33.40 8.65 -12.95
N ARG A 14 -32.97 9.35 -11.90
CA ARG A 14 -33.19 10.79 -11.74
C ARG A 14 -32.03 11.64 -12.26
N TYR A 15 -30.79 11.16 -12.17
CA TYR A 15 -29.58 11.94 -12.48
C TYR A 15 -28.76 11.40 -13.66
N GLY A 16 -29.17 10.28 -14.28
CA GLY A 16 -28.42 9.67 -15.38
C GLY A 16 -27.11 9.01 -14.93
N ASP A 17 -27.01 8.72 -13.63
CA ASP A 17 -25.87 8.08 -12.99
C ASP A 17 -26.03 6.55 -13.09
N TRP A 18 -25.63 5.99 -14.23
CA TRP A 18 -25.77 4.57 -14.52
C TRP A 18 -24.75 3.69 -13.77
N ASP A 19 -23.74 4.28 -13.12
CA ASP A 19 -22.79 3.57 -12.27
C ASP A 19 -23.42 3.12 -10.94
N ALA A 20 -24.48 3.80 -10.49
CA ALA A 20 -25.22 3.45 -9.28
C ALA A 20 -26.13 2.20 -9.43
N LEU A 21 -26.17 1.55 -10.61
CA LEU A 21 -27.17 0.53 -10.95
C LEU A 21 -26.69 -0.93 -10.93
N SER A 22 -25.41 -1.25 -10.71
CA SER A 22 -24.91 -2.63 -10.90
C SER A 22 -23.99 -3.13 -9.79
N GLY A 23 -24.56 -3.70 -8.71
CA GLY A 23 -23.93 -4.72 -7.84
C GLY A 23 -22.50 -4.49 -7.33
N ALA A 24 -21.96 -3.29 -7.47
CA ALA A 24 -20.58 -2.96 -7.22
C ALA A 24 -20.28 -3.09 -5.73
N TYR A 25 -19.18 -3.76 -5.42
CA TYR A 25 -18.85 -4.06 -4.03
C TYR A 25 -18.48 -2.78 -3.27
N PHE A 26 -17.73 -1.86 -3.88
CA PHE A 26 -17.31 -0.59 -3.29
C PHE A 26 -18.24 0.57 -3.66
N ALA A 27 -19.49 0.52 -3.20
CA ALA A 27 -20.47 1.59 -3.42
C ALA A 27 -20.05 2.97 -2.85
N GLU A 28 -19.08 3.00 -1.94
CA GLU A 28 -18.51 4.22 -1.37
C GLU A 28 -17.55 4.91 -2.36
N PHE A 29 -16.99 4.18 -3.33
CA PHE A 29 -16.07 4.73 -4.31
C PHE A 29 -16.80 5.70 -5.25
N SER A 30 -16.13 6.80 -5.55
CA SER A 30 -16.60 7.84 -6.45
C SER A 30 -15.40 8.56 -7.03
N GLU A 31 -15.27 8.60 -8.35
CA GLU A 31 -14.13 9.26 -9.00
C GLU A 31 -13.99 10.72 -8.54
N ALA A 32 -15.10 11.45 -8.45
CA ALA A 32 -15.10 12.85 -8.05
C ALA A 32 -14.52 13.10 -6.65
N ARG A 33 -14.52 12.08 -5.78
CA ARG A 33 -14.02 12.17 -4.40
C ARG A 33 -12.67 11.50 -4.20
N HIS A 34 -12.44 10.38 -4.88
CA HIS A 34 -11.30 9.50 -4.61
C HIS A 34 -10.18 9.63 -5.65
N VAL A 35 -10.46 10.20 -6.83
CA VAL A 35 -9.48 10.36 -7.89
C VAL A 35 -8.98 11.80 -7.92
N ILE A 36 -7.67 11.97 -7.81
CA ILE A 36 -7.03 13.28 -7.71
C ILE A 36 -5.93 13.44 -8.78
N LYS A 37 -5.56 14.70 -9.02
CA LYS A 37 -4.40 15.01 -9.86
C LYS A 37 -3.10 14.64 -9.15
N PRO A 38 -2.12 14.05 -9.86
CA PRO A 38 -0.81 13.80 -9.33
C PRO A 38 -0.17 15.06 -8.76
N PHE A 39 0.50 14.90 -7.63
CA PHE A 39 1.36 15.92 -7.03
C PHE A 39 2.66 15.27 -6.55
N LYS A 40 3.67 16.09 -6.27
CA LYS A 40 4.93 15.59 -5.70
C LYS A 40 4.68 15.12 -4.27
N ILE A 41 4.73 13.81 -4.04
CA ILE A 41 4.63 13.23 -2.71
C ILE A 41 5.79 13.75 -1.83
N PRO A 42 5.51 14.37 -0.66
CA PRO A 42 6.53 14.84 0.27
C PRO A 42 7.53 13.75 0.67
N GLU A 43 8.80 14.10 0.86
CA GLU A 43 9.86 13.11 1.09
C GLU A 43 9.71 12.39 2.43
N HIS A 44 9.22 13.08 3.46
CA HIS A 44 9.01 12.54 4.81
C HIS A 44 7.79 11.62 4.95
N TRP A 45 6.87 11.62 3.97
CA TRP A 45 5.76 10.68 3.96
C TRP A 45 6.25 9.25 3.82
N ARG A 46 5.62 8.35 4.56
CA ARG A 46 5.98 6.92 4.55
C ARG A 46 5.45 6.29 3.27
N ARG A 47 6.33 5.60 2.56
CA ARG A 47 5.99 4.89 1.32
C ARG A 47 5.98 3.40 1.56
N TYR A 48 4.93 2.78 1.08
CA TYR A 48 4.70 1.34 1.10
C TYR A 48 4.51 0.89 -0.34
N ARG A 49 4.72 -0.40 -0.54
CA ARG A 49 4.38 -1.06 -1.79
C ARG A 49 3.53 -2.27 -1.44
N SER A 50 2.53 -2.55 -2.25
CA SER A 50 1.86 -3.85 -2.21
C SER A 50 1.73 -4.37 -3.62
N PHE A 51 1.68 -5.69 -3.74
CA PHE A 51 1.39 -6.30 -5.02
C PHE A 51 0.65 -7.60 -4.84
N ASP A 52 -0.14 -7.94 -5.84
CA ASP A 52 -0.61 -9.29 -6.10
C ASP A 52 0.15 -9.86 -7.31
N TYR A 53 0.41 -11.16 -7.27
CA TYR A 53 1.09 -11.84 -8.37
C TYR A 53 0.56 -13.26 -8.47
N GLY A 54 -0.09 -13.52 -9.59
CA GLY A 54 -0.31 -14.84 -10.14
C GLY A 54 0.65 -15.11 -11.30
N LEU A 55 0.68 -16.34 -11.78
CA LEU A 55 1.44 -16.66 -13.01
C LEU A 55 0.84 -15.98 -14.26
N ASP A 56 -0.39 -15.52 -14.15
CA ASP A 56 -1.16 -14.81 -15.15
C ASP A 56 -0.93 -13.29 -15.12
N ALA A 57 -0.89 -12.67 -13.93
CA ALA A 57 -0.72 -11.22 -13.81
C ALA A 57 0.06 -10.77 -12.56
N LEU A 58 0.84 -9.70 -12.73
CA LEU A 58 1.39 -8.85 -11.68
C LEU A 58 0.53 -7.59 -11.58
N ALA A 59 0.05 -7.27 -10.38
CA ALA A 59 -0.55 -5.99 -10.06
C ALA A 59 0.18 -5.38 -8.86
N CYS A 60 0.92 -4.28 -9.06
CA CYS A 60 1.72 -3.64 -8.01
C CYS A 60 1.36 -2.17 -7.84
N HIS A 61 1.23 -1.73 -6.59
CA HIS A 61 0.84 -0.38 -6.23
C HIS A 61 1.84 0.22 -5.24
N TRP A 62 2.14 1.51 -5.44
CA TRP A 62 2.88 2.31 -4.48
C TRP A 62 1.93 3.22 -3.74
N ILE A 63 2.00 3.16 -2.41
CA ILE A 63 1.11 3.89 -1.52
C ILE A 63 1.96 4.79 -0.61
N ALA A 64 1.62 6.07 -0.53
CA ALA A 64 2.18 6.99 0.45
C ALA A 64 1.15 7.26 1.56
N ILE A 65 1.60 7.34 2.81
CA ILE A 65 0.75 7.70 3.95
C ILE A 65 1.20 9.06 4.47
N ASP A 66 0.26 10.00 4.61
CA ASP A 66 0.50 11.31 5.21
C ASP A 66 0.48 11.26 6.75
N GLU A 67 0.67 12.42 7.38
CA GLU A 67 0.73 12.58 8.83
C GLU A 67 -0.63 12.34 9.51
N GLN A 68 -1.72 12.46 8.77
CA GLN A 68 -3.08 12.20 9.25
C GLN A 68 -3.47 10.72 9.10
N GLY A 69 -2.66 9.93 8.39
CA GLY A 69 -2.94 8.54 8.08
C GLY A 69 -3.71 8.32 6.77
N ARG A 70 -3.87 9.36 5.94
CA ARG A 70 -4.50 9.23 4.62
C ARG A 70 -3.52 8.59 3.65
N CYS A 71 -4.05 7.66 2.87
CA CYS A 71 -3.33 6.83 1.93
C CYS A 71 -3.49 7.36 0.49
N TYR A 72 -2.39 7.49 -0.23
CA TYR A 72 -2.33 7.98 -1.60
C TYR A 72 -1.70 6.90 -2.48
N VAL A 73 -2.49 6.29 -3.35
CA VAL A 73 -2.00 5.40 -4.41
C VAL A 73 -1.54 6.27 -5.57
N TYR A 74 -0.23 6.35 -5.75
CA TYR A 74 0.39 7.32 -6.68
C TYR A 74 1.06 6.68 -7.90
N ARG A 75 1.24 5.36 -7.88
CA ARG A 75 1.82 4.59 -8.99
C ARG A 75 1.21 3.20 -9.01
N GLU A 76 0.95 2.70 -10.21
CA GLU A 76 0.50 1.34 -10.45
C GLU A 76 1.34 0.68 -11.55
N ILE A 77 1.37 -0.65 -11.53
CA ILE A 77 1.84 -1.51 -12.61
C ILE A 77 0.87 -2.69 -12.71
N LYS A 78 0.38 -2.95 -13.91
CA LYS A 78 -0.35 -4.17 -14.25
C LYS A 78 0.33 -4.81 -15.47
N ALA A 79 0.81 -6.04 -15.34
CA ALA A 79 1.52 -6.72 -16.42
C ALA A 79 1.29 -8.24 -16.36
N SER A 80 1.00 -8.84 -17.50
CA SER A 80 0.71 -10.27 -17.61
C SER A 80 1.88 -11.08 -18.19
N GLY A 81 1.92 -12.38 -17.86
CA GLY A 81 2.88 -13.32 -18.45
C GLY A 81 4.35 -13.10 -18.05
N LEU A 82 4.60 -12.39 -16.95
CA LEU A 82 5.95 -12.19 -16.43
C LEU A 82 6.37 -13.36 -15.55
N ILE A 83 7.61 -13.81 -15.71
CA ILE A 83 8.25 -14.66 -14.70
C ILE A 83 8.61 -13.83 -13.47
N VAL A 84 8.76 -14.49 -12.33
CA VAL A 84 9.04 -13.84 -11.03
C VAL A 84 10.26 -12.90 -11.08
N GLN A 85 11.30 -13.27 -11.83
CA GLN A 85 12.52 -12.44 -11.98
C GLN A 85 12.24 -11.14 -12.74
N ASP A 86 11.44 -11.21 -13.79
CA ASP A 86 11.14 -10.03 -14.62
C ASP A 86 10.09 -9.15 -13.95
N ALA A 87 9.15 -9.74 -13.21
CA ALA A 87 8.26 -9.01 -12.32
C ALA A 87 9.07 -8.21 -11.27
N ALA A 88 10.06 -8.83 -10.63
CA ALA A 88 10.91 -8.15 -9.64
C ALA A 88 11.70 -6.99 -10.25
N LYS A 89 12.29 -7.18 -11.43
CA LYS A 89 13.01 -6.11 -12.16
C LYS A 89 12.08 -4.97 -12.55
N LEU A 90 10.91 -5.27 -13.11
CA LEU A 90 9.93 -4.25 -13.49
C LEU A 90 9.52 -3.39 -12.29
N ILE A 91 9.29 -4.01 -11.13
CA ILE A 91 8.99 -3.29 -9.89
C ILE A 91 10.15 -2.35 -9.49
N LEU A 92 11.40 -2.78 -9.64
CA LEU A 92 12.57 -1.96 -9.31
C LEU A 92 12.78 -0.82 -10.31
N ASP A 93 12.64 -1.08 -11.60
CA ASP A 93 12.79 -0.09 -12.67
C ASP A 93 11.76 1.05 -12.54
N CYS A 94 10.56 0.73 -12.03
CA CYS A 94 9.52 1.71 -11.75
C CYS A 94 9.64 2.38 -10.37
N THR A 95 10.53 1.91 -9.49
CA THR A 95 10.80 2.57 -8.20
C THR A 95 11.92 3.59 -8.38
N LEU A 96 11.67 4.86 -8.05
CA LEU A 96 12.68 5.89 -8.23
C LEU A 96 13.90 5.68 -7.30
N PRO A 97 15.14 5.98 -7.72
CA PRO A 97 16.33 5.69 -6.92
C PRO A 97 16.38 6.34 -5.52
N LYS A 98 15.70 7.48 -5.32
CA LYS A 98 15.63 8.18 -4.03
C LYS A 98 14.42 7.75 -3.17
N GLU A 99 13.59 6.85 -3.68
CA GLU A 99 12.34 6.46 -3.06
C GLU A 99 12.58 5.33 -2.06
N LYS A 100 12.44 5.64 -0.77
CA LYS A 100 12.58 4.65 0.29
C LYS A 100 11.23 3.98 0.56
N ILE A 101 11.09 2.74 0.13
CA ILE A 101 9.94 1.89 0.45
C ILE A 101 10.18 1.22 1.79
N LEU A 102 9.29 1.48 2.77
CA LEU A 102 9.40 0.92 4.12
C LEU A 102 9.17 -0.59 4.11
N VAL A 103 8.06 -1.02 3.49
CA VAL A 103 7.65 -2.43 3.42
C VAL A 103 7.00 -2.69 2.06
N THR A 104 7.29 -3.85 1.48
CA THR A 104 6.53 -4.38 0.33
C THR A 104 5.66 -5.53 0.79
N PHE A 105 4.34 -5.40 0.72
CA PHE A 105 3.41 -6.47 1.06
C PHE A 105 3.13 -7.37 -0.15
N ALA A 106 3.15 -8.67 0.06
CA ALA A 106 2.93 -9.67 -0.97
C ALA A 106 1.95 -10.76 -0.50
N PRO A 107 1.24 -11.42 -1.42
CA PRO A 107 0.33 -12.51 -1.10
C PRO A 107 1.04 -13.63 -0.35
N PRO A 108 0.39 -14.26 0.64
CA PRO A 108 0.97 -15.33 1.44
C PRO A 108 1.33 -16.58 0.62
N ASP A 109 0.73 -16.73 -0.56
CA ASP A 109 0.96 -17.86 -1.46
C ASP A 109 2.39 -17.90 -2.03
N MET A 110 3.11 -16.78 -2.00
CA MET A 110 4.53 -16.73 -2.44
C MET A 110 5.49 -17.54 -1.58
N TRP A 111 5.10 -17.84 -0.33
CA TRP A 111 5.89 -18.65 0.59
C TRP A 111 5.65 -20.15 0.41
N ASN A 112 4.76 -20.55 -0.50
CA ASN A 112 4.60 -21.96 -0.85
C ASN A 112 5.82 -22.44 -1.65
N ARG A 113 6.38 -23.60 -1.23
CA ARG A 113 7.51 -24.20 -1.92
C ARG A 113 7.08 -24.75 -3.27
N GLN A 114 7.80 -24.35 -4.32
CA GLN A 114 7.62 -24.98 -5.63
C GLN A 114 8.24 -26.37 -5.64
N LYS A 115 7.51 -27.34 -6.19
CA LYS A 115 7.93 -28.76 -6.21
C LYS A 115 9.20 -28.99 -7.05
N ASP A 116 9.43 -28.15 -8.07
CA ASP A 116 10.50 -28.38 -9.05
C ASP A 116 11.84 -27.74 -8.67
N THR A 117 11.82 -26.55 -8.05
CA THR A 117 13.04 -25.76 -7.77
C THR A 117 13.44 -25.78 -6.29
N GLY A 118 12.53 -26.17 -5.39
CA GLY A 118 12.72 -26.12 -3.94
C GLY A 118 12.76 -24.70 -3.35
N LYS A 119 12.80 -23.67 -4.21
CA LYS A 119 12.77 -22.26 -3.83
C LYS A 119 11.33 -21.76 -3.72
N THR A 120 11.13 -20.79 -2.84
CA THR A 120 9.86 -20.05 -2.78
C THR A 120 9.90 -18.88 -3.76
N MET A 121 8.74 -18.44 -4.25
CA MET A 121 8.69 -17.22 -5.07
C MET A 121 9.21 -16.01 -4.27
N ALA A 122 8.95 -16.00 -2.95
CA ALA A 122 9.46 -15.01 -2.02
C ALA A 122 11.01 -14.91 -2.03
N GLU A 123 11.71 -16.05 -2.03
CA GLU A 123 13.17 -16.08 -2.15
C GLU A 123 13.65 -15.50 -3.48
N VAL A 124 12.93 -15.75 -4.57
CA VAL A 124 13.28 -15.21 -5.89
C VAL A 124 13.12 -13.68 -5.90
N PHE A 125 12.04 -13.13 -5.34
CA PHE A 125 11.88 -11.68 -5.19
C PHE A 125 13.01 -11.06 -4.34
N LEU A 126 13.34 -11.70 -3.21
CA LEU A 126 14.41 -11.25 -2.32
C LEU A 126 15.77 -11.20 -3.04
N ILE A 127 16.13 -12.27 -3.76
CA ILE A 127 17.39 -12.35 -4.52
C ILE A 127 17.46 -11.27 -5.62
N ASN A 128 16.30 -10.90 -6.20
CA ASN A 128 16.23 -9.85 -7.21
C ASN A 128 16.12 -8.44 -6.62
N GLY A 129 16.25 -8.28 -5.29
CA GLY A 129 16.30 -6.96 -4.63
C GLY A 129 14.94 -6.42 -4.18
N VAL A 130 13.88 -7.22 -4.24
CA VAL A 130 12.55 -6.85 -3.73
C VAL A 130 12.30 -7.56 -2.40
N ASN A 131 12.57 -6.84 -1.31
CA ASN A 131 12.29 -7.33 0.05
C ASN A 131 10.78 -7.33 0.30
N ILE A 132 10.19 -8.51 0.49
CA ILE A 132 8.75 -8.68 0.69
C ILE A 132 8.41 -9.14 2.10
N ALA A 133 7.28 -8.65 2.61
CA ALA A 133 6.64 -9.06 3.84
C ALA A 133 5.33 -9.77 3.52
N ARG A 134 5.00 -10.77 4.33
CA ARG A 134 3.80 -11.58 4.15
C ARG A 134 2.57 -10.79 4.57
N ALA A 135 1.62 -10.62 3.65
CA ALA A 135 0.32 -10.04 3.97
C ALA A 135 -0.63 -11.10 4.57
N ASP A 136 -1.65 -10.63 5.29
CA ASP A 136 -2.71 -11.49 5.80
C ASP A 136 -3.67 -11.91 4.66
N ASN A 137 -4.23 -13.11 4.77
CA ASN A 137 -5.12 -13.69 3.75
C ASN A 137 -6.61 -13.47 4.05
N ASN A 138 -6.98 -12.80 5.14
CA ASN A 138 -8.39 -12.60 5.45
C ASN A 138 -9.04 -11.63 4.45
N ARG A 139 -9.64 -12.18 3.38
CA ARG A 139 -10.23 -11.43 2.27
C ARG A 139 -11.33 -10.49 2.73
N VAL A 140 -12.32 -11.01 3.45
CA VAL A 140 -13.49 -10.26 3.93
C VAL A 140 -13.06 -9.08 4.79
N GLN A 141 -12.20 -9.31 5.78
CA GLN A 141 -11.70 -8.24 6.63
C GLN A 141 -10.89 -7.21 5.83
N GLY A 142 -10.03 -7.65 4.91
CA GLY A 142 -9.24 -6.74 4.09
C GLY A 142 -10.12 -5.85 3.19
N HIS A 143 -11.18 -6.40 2.60
CA HIS A 143 -12.13 -5.63 1.81
C HIS A 143 -12.95 -4.65 2.67
N MET A 144 -13.31 -5.01 3.90
CA MET A 144 -13.90 -4.06 4.86
C MET A 144 -12.94 -2.92 5.21
N GLN A 145 -11.64 -3.20 5.38
CA GLN A 145 -10.65 -2.14 5.62
C GLN A 145 -10.54 -1.16 4.44
N ILE A 146 -10.71 -1.63 3.20
CA ILE A 146 -10.77 -0.74 2.02
C ILE A 146 -12.01 0.15 2.11
N LYS A 147 -13.18 -0.41 2.43
CA LYS A 147 -14.42 0.38 2.61
C LYS A 147 -14.26 1.46 3.67
N GLU A 148 -13.65 1.14 4.81
CA GLU A 148 -13.35 2.13 5.86
C GLU A 148 -12.41 3.23 5.37
N LEU A 149 -11.44 2.91 4.51
CA LEU A 149 -10.52 3.90 3.95
C LEU A 149 -11.18 4.76 2.86
N LEU A 150 -12.14 4.23 2.11
CA LEU A 150 -12.95 5.02 1.18
C LEU A 150 -13.93 5.95 1.91
N ALA A 151 -14.30 5.62 3.14
CA ALA A 151 -15.13 6.49 3.96
C ALA A 151 -14.41 7.78 4.38
N ASP A 152 -15.20 8.77 4.77
CA ASP A 152 -14.69 10.06 5.23
C ASP A 152 -13.98 9.94 6.58
N MET A 153 -12.78 10.52 6.65
CA MET A 153 -12.05 10.74 7.89
C MET A 153 -12.68 11.90 8.68
N PRO A 154 -12.24 12.16 9.94
CA PRO A 154 -12.79 13.24 10.76
C PRO A 154 -12.74 14.65 10.14
N ASP A 155 -11.89 14.87 9.12
CA ASP A 155 -11.79 16.12 8.37
C ASP A 155 -12.79 16.24 7.19
N GLY A 156 -13.66 15.23 7.01
CA GLY A 156 -14.69 15.20 5.96
C GLY A 156 -14.18 14.81 4.57
N LYS A 157 -12.96 14.30 4.47
CA LYS A 157 -12.35 13.83 3.21
C LYS A 157 -12.00 12.33 3.31
N PRO A 158 -12.01 11.59 2.20
CA PRO A 158 -11.77 10.15 2.22
C PRO A 158 -10.35 9.81 2.67
N GLY A 159 -10.19 8.63 3.28
CA GLY A 159 -8.90 8.13 3.76
C GLY A 159 -8.01 7.49 2.69
N LEU A 160 -8.56 7.12 1.53
CA LEU A 160 -7.83 6.55 0.40
C LEU A 160 -8.10 7.35 -0.86
N LEU A 161 -7.02 7.78 -1.49
CA LEU A 161 -7.02 8.56 -2.72
C LEU A 161 -6.15 7.89 -3.77
N PHE A 162 -6.55 8.02 -5.03
CA PHE A 162 -5.86 7.48 -6.20
C PHE A 162 -5.45 8.64 -7.12
N PHE A 163 -4.22 8.60 -7.62
CA PHE A 163 -3.84 9.49 -8.71
C PHE A 163 -4.57 9.05 -9.98
N HIS A 164 -5.06 9.99 -10.79
CA HIS A 164 -5.74 9.66 -12.05
C HIS A 164 -4.86 8.89 -13.05
N THR A 165 -3.54 8.82 -12.81
CA THR A 165 -2.60 8.01 -13.59
C THR A 165 -2.71 6.52 -13.27
N CYS A 166 -3.40 6.16 -12.19
CA CYS A 166 -3.67 4.78 -11.79
C CYS A 166 -5.02 4.31 -12.35
N ALA A 167 -5.13 4.26 -13.68
CA ALA A 167 -6.39 4.03 -14.38
C ALA A 167 -6.90 2.58 -14.21
N GLU A 168 -6.02 1.60 -14.11
CA GLU A 168 -6.40 0.19 -14.00
C GLU A 168 -7.11 -0.08 -12.68
N ILE A 169 -6.54 0.34 -11.55
CA ILE A 169 -7.20 0.17 -10.24
C ILE A 169 -8.50 0.96 -10.14
N ILE A 170 -8.59 2.14 -10.75
CA ILE A 170 -9.82 2.96 -10.76
C ILE A 170 -10.93 2.23 -11.52
N SER A 171 -10.62 1.67 -12.69
CA SER A 171 -11.58 0.87 -13.46
C SER A 171 -11.98 -0.40 -12.71
N ASP A 172 -11.00 -1.12 -12.15
CA ASP A 172 -11.22 -2.41 -11.49
C ASP A 172 -12.03 -2.25 -10.19
N ILE A 173 -11.79 -1.20 -9.39
CA ILE A 173 -12.53 -0.94 -8.14
C ILE A 173 -13.99 -0.54 -8.40
N GLN A 174 -14.28 0.10 -9.54
CA GLN A 174 -15.64 0.41 -9.98
C GLN A 174 -16.37 -0.83 -10.51
N ALA A 175 -15.65 -1.69 -11.25
CA ALA A 175 -16.22 -2.86 -11.90
C ALA A 175 -16.50 -4.02 -10.94
N ILE A 176 -15.69 -4.18 -9.89
CA ILE A 176 -15.75 -5.36 -9.02
C ILE A 176 -17.12 -5.50 -8.33
N GLN A 177 -17.71 -6.68 -8.50
CA GLN A 177 -19.05 -7.00 -8.00
C GLN A 177 -18.99 -7.68 -6.64
N THR A 178 -20.11 -7.69 -5.94
CA THR A 178 -20.27 -8.48 -4.71
C THR A 178 -20.41 -9.97 -5.04
N ASP A 179 -19.83 -10.86 -4.22
CA ASP A 179 -19.99 -12.31 -4.40
C ASP A 179 -21.46 -12.71 -4.13
N GLU A 180 -22.08 -13.41 -5.09
CA GLU A 180 -23.48 -13.87 -5.02
C GLU A 180 -23.75 -14.77 -3.80
N LYS A 181 -22.74 -15.53 -3.36
CA LYS A 181 -22.85 -16.49 -2.24
C LYS A 181 -22.45 -15.85 -0.91
N ASN A 182 -21.58 -14.85 -0.93
CA ASN A 182 -21.11 -14.17 0.27
C ASN A 182 -21.14 -12.65 0.10
N PRO A 183 -22.21 -11.97 0.55
CA PRO A 183 -22.34 -10.52 0.43
C PRO A 183 -21.23 -9.70 1.09
N ASN A 184 -20.44 -10.31 1.99
CA ASN A 184 -19.35 -9.63 2.66
C ASN A 184 -18.02 -9.72 1.89
N ASP A 185 -17.96 -10.44 0.77
CA ASP A 185 -16.74 -10.60 -0.06
C ASP A 185 -16.98 -10.09 -1.48
N CYS A 186 -15.88 -9.74 -2.15
CA CYS A 186 -15.88 -9.41 -3.57
C CYS A 186 -16.02 -10.69 -4.41
N ALA A 187 -16.67 -10.57 -5.57
CA ALA A 187 -16.71 -11.62 -6.56
C ALA A 187 -15.29 -12.03 -6.96
N LYS A 188 -15.08 -13.35 -7.08
CA LYS A 188 -13.79 -13.92 -7.50
C LYS A 188 -13.61 -13.90 -9.02
N GLU A 189 -14.70 -13.69 -9.74
CA GLU A 189 -14.74 -13.62 -11.20
C GLU A 189 -15.36 -12.28 -11.63
N PRO A 190 -14.82 -11.62 -12.68
CA PRO A 190 -13.68 -12.08 -13.49
C PRO A 190 -12.33 -11.98 -12.74
N HIS A 191 -11.48 -13.00 -12.82
CA HIS A 191 -10.22 -13.03 -12.05
C HIS A 191 -9.28 -11.84 -12.34
N GLU A 192 -9.28 -11.34 -13.57
CA GLU A 192 -8.37 -10.28 -14.02
C GLU A 192 -8.50 -8.96 -13.24
N ILE A 193 -9.72 -8.59 -12.84
CA ILE A 193 -9.96 -7.36 -12.06
C ILE A 193 -9.65 -7.56 -10.57
N THR A 194 -9.52 -8.81 -10.11
CA THR A 194 -9.31 -9.09 -8.69
C THR A 194 -7.87 -8.81 -8.25
N HIS A 195 -6.88 -8.92 -9.14
CA HIS A 195 -5.46 -8.73 -8.79
C HIS A 195 -5.16 -7.31 -8.27
N THR A 196 -5.69 -6.30 -8.94
CA THR A 196 -5.44 -4.90 -8.56
C THR A 196 -6.09 -4.58 -7.21
N VAL A 197 -7.33 -5.01 -7.01
CA VAL A 197 -8.07 -4.87 -5.75
C VAL A 197 -7.40 -5.66 -4.63
N ASP A 198 -6.93 -6.89 -4.91
CA ASP A 198 -6.24 -7.73 -3.93
C ASP A 198 -4.90 -7.11 -3.50
N SER A 199 -4.17 -6.45 -4.41
CA SER A 199 -2.98 -5.67 -4.05
C SER A 199 -3.30 -4.57 -3.02
N ILE A 200 -4.37 -3.80 -3.22
CA ILE A 200 -4.80 -2.76 -2.26
C ILE A 200 -5.30 -3.40 -0.96
N ARG A 201 -5.93 -4.57 -1.04
CA ARG A 201 -6.38 -5.33 0.13
C ARG A 201 -5.23 -5.76 1.02
N TYR A 202 -4.16 -6.30 0.44
CA TYR A 202 -2.96 -6.71 1.18
C TYR A 202 -2.33 -5.53 1.94
N PHE A 203 -2.32 -4.34 1.35
CA PHE A 203 -1.91 -3.13 2.06
C PHE A 203 -2.88 -2.77 3.19
N SER A 204 -4.19 -2.81 2.92
CA SER A 204 -5.23 -2.37 3.85
C SER A 204 -5.36 -3.25 5.09
N ILE A 205 -5.09 -4.55 4.98
CA ILE A 205 -5.15 -5.48 6.12
C ILE A 205 -3.88 -5.45 6.97
N SER A 206 -2.72 -5.27 6.36
CA SER A 206 -1.42 -5.31 7.04
C SER A 206 -1.05 -3.96 7.67
N ARG A 207 -2.03 -3.14 8.05
CA ARG A 207 -1.86 -1.71 8.42
C ARG A 207 -0.61 -1.47 9.26
N THR A 208 0.14 -0.47 8.82
CA THR A 208 1.40 0.01 9.38
C THR A 208 1.36 1.52 9.58
N ILE A 209 2.22 1.98 10.50
CA ILE A 209 2.21 3.23 11.27
C ILE A 209 2.14 4.52 10.40
N ALA A 210 1.32 5.51 10.81
CA ALA A 210 1.19 6.83 10.16
C ALA A 210 2.49 7.66 10.17
N ALA A 211 2.70 8.54 9.18
CA ALA A 211 3.92 9.33 9.07
C ALA A 211 4.14 10.27 10.27
N GLU A 212 5.40 10.52 10.62
CA GLU A 212 5.75 11.52 11.63
C GLU A 212 5.74 12.92 11.01
N LEU A 213 5.22 13.91 11.76
CA LEU A 213 5.32 15.31 11.39
C LEU A 213 6.79 15.70 11.23
N GLN A 214 7.09 16.48 10.19
CA GLN A 214 8.41 17.03 9.97
C GLN A 214 8.80 17.87 11.20
N LYS A 215 9.70 17.36 12.04
CA LYS A 215 10.31 18.18 13.10
C LYS A 215 11.09 19.29 12.40
N SER A 216 10.76 20.55 12.69
CA SER A 216 11.66 21.65 12.36
C SER A 216 13.00 21.30 13.00
N THR A 217 14.05 21.26 12.19
CA THR A 217 15.41 21.20 12.71
C THR A 217 15.62 22.53 13.42
N GLU A 218 15.30 22.59 14.71
CA GLU A 218 15.92 23.58 15.58
C GLU A 218 17.40 23.20 15.54
N GLU A 219 18.19 24.02 14.85
CA GLU A 219 19.63 24.02 14.98
C GLU A 219 19.91 24.29 16.46
N TRP A 220 20.18 23.22 17.20
CA TRP A 220 20.85 23.36 18.47
C TRP A 220 22.24 23.86 18.09
N GLU A 221 22.52 25.13 18.38
CA GLU A 221 23.91 25.58 18.46
C GLU A 221 24.60 24.62 19.41
N GLU A 222 25.40 23.69 18.87
CA GLU A 222 26.34 22.91 19.67
C GLU A 222 27.25 23.94 20.30
N GLU A 223 26.99 24.30 21.56
CA GLU A 223 28.04 24.83 22.41
C GLU A 223 29.14 23.77 22.38
N GLU A 224 30.23 24.12 21.69
CA GLU A 224 31.46 23.33 21.59
C GLU A 224 31.95 23.03 23.00
N ILE A 225 31.49 21.94 23.60
CA ILE A 225 32.16 21.34 24.75
C ILE A 225 33.40 20.67 24.17
N THR A 226 34.47 21.45 24.10
CA THR A 226 35.82 20.96 23.82
C THR A 226 36.30 20.15 25.02
N GLU A 227 35.72 18.98 25.26
CA GLU A 227 36.37 17.92 26.02
C GLU A 227 36.80 16.87 25.00
N ASP A 228 38.12 16.64 24.94
CA ASP A 228 38.73 15.63 24.08
C ASP A 228 38.09 14.27 24.39
N TYR A 229 37.36 13.73 23.41
CA TYR A 229 36.58 12.49 23.55
C TYR A 229 37.47 11.32 24.01
N ASP A 230 38.75 11.34 23.62
CA ASP A 230 39.72 10.34 24.05
C ASP A 230 40.02 10.46 25.55
N GLU A 231 40.11 11.67 26.11
CA GLU A 231 40.39 11.89 27.54
C GLU A 231 39.19 11.49 28.43
N TYR A 232 37.96 11.74 27.97
CA TYR A 232 36.74 11.32 28.67
C TYR A 232 36.56 9.79 28.67
N MET A 233 36.83 9.14 27.53
CA MET A 233 36.58 7.70 27.38
C MET A 233 37.71 6.82 27.91
N THR A 234 38.95 7.31 27.89
CA THR A 234 40.11 6.48 28.26
C THR A 234 40.67 6.77 29.65
N GLY A 235 40.27 7.89 30.27
CA GLY A 235 40.85 8.34 31.53
C GLY A 235 42.33 8.71 31.36
N GLY A 236 42.85 9.52 32.29
CA GLY A 236 44.25 9.95 32.25
C GLY A 236 45.26 8.80 32.33
N GLU A 237 46.54 9.11 32.14
CA GLU A 237 47.63 8.14 32.06
C GLU A 237 47.62 7.08 33.18
N ALA A 238 47.84 5.82 32.80
CA ALA A 238 47.89 4.69 33.71
C ALA A 238 49.00 4.89 34.76
N ASN A 239 48.62 5.14 36.00
CA ASN A 239 49.55 5.30 37.13
C ASN A 239 49.61 4.03 38.00
N ALA A 240 50.58 3.98 38.91
CA ALA A 240 50.84 2.82 39.75
C ALA A 240 49.67 2.44 40.70
N ALA A 241 48.61 3.25 40.80
CA ALA A 241 47.42 2.92 41.60
C ALA A 241 46.57 1.80 40.99
N TYR A 242 46.78 1.46 39.70
CA TYR A 242 46.06 0.38 39.01
C TYR A 242 46.54 -1.04 39.39
N ILE A 243 47.67 -1.15 40.09
CA ILE A 243 48.20 -2.43 40.58
C ILE A 243 48.38 -2.31 42.09
N ASN A 244 47.31 -2.57 42.83
CA ASN A 244 47.42 -2.92 44.24
C ASN A 244 47.23 -4.44 44.38
N TYR A 245 48.22 -5.10 45.00
CA TYR A 245 48.19 -6.50 45.43
C TYR A 245 47.24 -6.70 46.61
#